data_AF-A0A1G2FJ23-F1
#
_entry.id   AF-A0A1G2FJ23-F1
#
_cell.length_a   1.000
_cell.length_b   1.000
_cell.length_c   1.000
_cell.angle_alpha   90.00
_cell.angle_beta   90.00
_cell.angle_gamma   90.00
#
_symmetry.space_group_name_H-M   'P 1'
#
loop_
_entity.id
_entity.type
_entity.pdbx_description
1 polymer ?
#
loop_
_entity_poly.entity_id
_entity_poly.type
_entity_poly.pdbx_seq_one_letter_code
_entity_poly.pdbx_strand_id
1 'polypeptide(L)'
;MNSVIYQTTFYCDLCKRNIPIVVYGDRDSSFPSDKREENEAREMGEHYHWIDNHRRCAICGELVVGGKQEEPEGLNLIDNDGQVEIHEKYVAETMDKAHGEQLLVAHNGCAQKIISESENESI
;
A
#
# COMPACT_ATOMS: atom_id res chain seq x y z
N MET A 1 -23.27 -14.63 -14.06
CA MET A 1 -22.08 -14.42 -14.92
C MET A 1 -21.67 -12.99 -14.69
N ASN A 2 -20.45 -12.74 -14.21
CA ASN A 2 -20.01 -11.37 -13.94
C ASN A 2 -19.66 -10.68 -15.27
N SER A 3 -20.15 -9.46 -15.46
CA SER A 3 -19.83 -8.59 -16.59
C SER A 3 -19.10 -7.35 -16.10
N VAL A 4 -18.37 -6.67 -17.00
CA VAL A 4 -17.88 -5.31 -16.72
C VAL A 4 -19.09 -4.40 -16.58
N ILE A 5 -19.25 -3.81 -15.41
CA ILE A 5 -20.36 -2.89 -15.10
C ILE A 5 -19.89 -1.43 -15.06
N TYR A 6 -18.58 -1.20 -14.88
CA TYR A 6 -17.98 0.13 -14.93
C TYR A 6 -16.50 0.05 -15.29
N GLN A 7 -16.03 1.03 -16.06
CA GLN A 7 -14.63 1.18 -16.39
C GLN A 7 -14.25 2.66 -16.35
N THR A 8 -13.12 2.95 -15.70
CA THR A 8 -12.54 4.29 -15.65
C THR A 8 -11.01 4.19 -15.61
N THR A 9 -10.34 5.33 -15.54
CA THR A 9 -8.89 5.42 -15.38
C THR A 9 -8.54 6.50 -14.35
N PHE A 10 -7.37 6.35 -13.73
CA PHE A 10 -6.71 7.44 -12.99
C PHE A 10 -5.24 7.52 -13.41
N TYR A 11 -4.63 8.69 -13.27
CA TYR A 11 -3.20 8.85 -13.52
C TYR A 11 -2.42 8.57 -12.23
N CYS A 12 -1.48 7.63 -12.28
CA CYS A 12 -0.60 7.37 -11.15
C CYS A 12 0.72 8.15 -11.32
N ASP A 13 1.01 9.04 -10.37
CA ASP A 13 2.22 9.86 -10.40
C ASP A 13 3.52 9.07 -10.18
N LEU A 14 3.46 7.91 -9.52
CA LEU A 14 4.62 7.05 -9.32
C LEU A 14 4.91 6.20 -10.56
N CYS A 15 3.87 5.58 -11.13
CA CYS A 15 3.98 4.81 -12.38
C CYS A 15 4.10 5.69 -13.64
N LYS A 16 3.84 7.00 -13.54
CA LYS A 16 3.81 7.97 -14.66
C LYS A 16 2.90 7.56 -15.82
N ARG A 17 1.78 6.87 -15.53
CA ARG A 17 0.84 6.39 -16.55
C ARG A 17 -0.60 6.33 -16.03
N ASN A 18 -1.55 6.26 -16.95
CA ASN A 18 -2.95 5.98 -16.64
C ASN A 18 -3.14 4.50 -16.27
N ILE A 19 -3.79 4.25 -15.14
CA ILE A 19 -4.13 2.93 -14.62
C ILE A 19 -5.62 2.68 -14.88
N PRO A 20 -5.99 1.59 -15.57
CA PRO A 20 -7.38 1.23 -15.75
C PRO A 20 -7.98 0.65 -14.45
N ILE A 21 -9.20 1.08 -14.14
CA ILE A 21 -10.05 0.48 -13.10
C ILE A 21 -11.23 -0.16 -13.82
N VAL A 22 -11.41 -1.47 -13.61
CA VAL A 22 -12.49 -2.25 -14.20
C VAL A 22 -13.27 -2.90 -13.07
N VAL A 23 -14.56 -2.57 -12.96
CA VAL A 23 -15.46 -3.14 -11.94
C VAL A 23 -16.31 -4.20 -12.59
N TYR A 24 -16.30 -5.40 -12.01
CA TYR A 24 -17.11 -6.53 -12.41
C TYR A 24 -18.27 -6.72 -11.43
N GLY A 25 -19.44 -7.06 -11.95
CA GLY A 25 -20.62 -7.35 -11.14
C GLY A 25 -21.68 -8.10 -11.94
N ASP A 26 -22.84 -8.29 -11.33
CA ASP A 26 -23.98 -8.90 -12.02
C ASP A 26 -24.44 -8.04 -13.19
N ARG A 27 -24.97 -8.68 -14.24
CA ARG A 27 -25.40 -8.02 -15.47
C ARG A 27 -26.46 -6.95 -15.25
N ASP A 28 -27.30 -7.14 -14.24
CA ASP A 28 -28.39 -6.23 -13.88
C ASP A 28 -27.98 -5.24 -12.77
N SER A 29 -26.68 -5.10 -12.51
CA SER A 29 -26.17 -4.14 -11.52
C SER A 29 -26.51 -2.71 -11.91
N SER A 30 -26.96 -1.95 -10.93
CA SER A 30 -27.22 -0.50 -11.05
C SER A 30 -25.98 0.35 -10.80
N PHE A 31 -24.80 -0.25 -10.66
CA PHE A 31 -23.58 0.46 -10.26
C PHE A 31 -22.69 0.85 -11.46
N PRO A 32 -22.12 2.07 -11.47
CA PRO A 32 -22.45 3.20 -10.60
C PRO A 32 -23.78 3.84 -11.03
N SER A 33 -24.57 4.26 -10.04
CA SER A 33 -25.86 4.94 -10.22
C SER A 33 -25.72 6.46 -10.15
N ASP A 34 -24.63 6.96 -9.58
CA ASP A 34 -24.37 8.38 -9.41
C ASP A 34 -22.85 8.71 -9.41
N LYS A 35 -22.55 10.02 -9.35
CA LYS A 35 -21.17 10.53 -9.35
C LYS A 35 -20.39 10.16 -8.09
N ARG A 36 -21.07 9.92 -6.98
CA ARG A 36 -20.44 9.54 -5.71
C ARG A 36 -19.90 8.12 -5.81
N GLU A 37 -20.67 7.19 -6.37
CA GLU A 37 -20.25 5.81 -6.62
C GLU A 37 -19.11 5.72 -7.66
N GLU A 38 -19.13 6.55 -8.70
CA GLU A 38 -18.01 6.68 -9.64
C GLU A 38 -16.70 7.10 -8.94
N ASN A 39 -16.81 8.08 -8.03
CA ASN A 39 -15.65 8.58 -7.27
C ASN A 39 -15.17 7.53 -6.26
N GLU A 40 -16.07 6.85 -5.57
CA GLU A 40 -15.74 5.77 -4.63
C GLU A 40 -15.03 4.61 -5.33
N ALA A 41 -15.52 4.17 -6.50
CA ALA A 41 -14.83 3.15 -7.30
C ALA A 41 -13.40 3.58 -7.68
N ARG A 42 -13.23 4.87 -8.04
CA ARG A 42 -11.92 5.42 -8.39
C ARG A 42 -10.99 5.48 -7.18
N GLU A 43 -11.46 6.02 -6.06
CA GLU A 43 -10.71 6.12 -4.79
C GLU A 43 -10.28 4.74 -4.28
N MET A 44 -11.15 3.74 -4.36
CA MET A 44 -10.82 2.37 -3.99
C MET A 44 -9.82 1.73 -4.96
N GLY A 45 -9.94 1.98 -6.27
CA GLY A 45 -8.96 1.52 -7.26
C GLY A 45 -7.59 2.16 -7.07
N GLU A 46 -7.53 3.46 -6.76
CA GLU A 46 -6.31 4.17 -6.38
C GLU A 46 -5.68 3.58 -5.12
N HIS A 47 -6.49 3.34 -4.09
CA HIS A 47 -6.07 2.76 -2.83
C HIS A 47 -5.46 1.37 -3.01
N TYR A 48 -6.15 0.44 -3.68
CA TYR A 48 -5.64 -0.91 -3.90
C TYR A 48 -4.42 -0.93 -4.83
N HIS A 49 -4.41 -0.09 -5.87
CA HIS A 49 -3.23 0.03 -6.72
C HIS A 49 -2.00 0.47 -5.92
N TRP A 50 -2.14 1.44 -5.02
CA TRP A 50 -1.06 1.87 -4.13
C TRP A 50 -0.62 0.75 -3.19
N ILE A 51 -1.57 0.09 -2.52
CA ILE A 51 -1.34 -1.05 -1.62
C ILE A 51 -0.53 -2.15 -2.32
N ASP A 52 -0.89 -2.50 -3.55
CA ASP A 52 -0.32 -3.64 -4.25
C ASP A 52 0.99 -3.32 -4.99
N ASN A 53 1.18 -2.08 -5.44
CA ASN A 53 2.26 -1.73 -6.38
C ASN A 53 3.26 -0.70 -5.85
N HIS A 54 2.92 0.06 -4.79
CA HIS A 54 3.75 1.18 -4.33
C HIS A 54 4.13 1.13 -2.86
N ARG A 55 3.53 0.23 -2.07
CA ARG A 55 3.86 0.10 -0.66
C ARG A 55 5.32 -0.32 -0.49
N ARG A 56 6.12 0.50 0.18
CA ARG A 56 7.54 0.26 0.43
C ARG A 56 7.81 -0.05 1.90
N CYS A 57 8.88 -0.77 2.14
CA CYS A 57 9.42 -0.99 3.48
C CYS A 57 10.11 0.29 3.95
N ALA A 58 9.77 0.76 5.15
CA ALA A 58 10.35 1.95 5.74
C ALA A 58 11.85 1.81 6.04
N ILE A 59 12.36 0.57 6.14
CA ILE A 59 13.76 0.31 6.53
C ILE A 59 14.67 0.14 5.30
N CYS A 60 14.24 -0.64 4.30
CA CYS A 60 15.07 -0.92 3.12
C CYS A 60 14.61 -0.22 1.83
N GLY A 61 13.44 0.43 1.85
CA GLY A 61 12.88 1.14 0.69
C GLY A 61 12.34 0.23 -0.43
N GLU A 62 12.46 -1.09 -0.32
CA GLU A 62 11.98 -2.04 -1.33
C GLU A 62 10.47 -2.32 -1.19
N LEU A 63 9.84 -2.80 -2.26
CA LEU A 63 8.40 -3.05 -2.29
C LEU A 63 7.99 -4.15 -1.31
N VAL A 64 6.93 -3.91 -0.56
CA VAL A 64 6.28 -4.88 0.33
C VAL A 64 5.08 -5.44 -0.41
N VAL A 65 5.24 -6.65 -0.96
CA VAL A 65 4.16 -7.34 -1.66
C VAL A 65 3.37 -8.16 -0.65
N GLY A 66 2.16 -7.73 -0.32
CA GLY A 66 1.23 -8.54 0.48
C GLY A 66 0.82 -9.81 -0.28
N GLY A 67 0.75 -10.95 0.42
CA GLY A 67 0.10 -12.17 -0.10
C GLY A 67 0.94 -13.05 -1.04
N LYS A 68 2.27 -12.89 -1.11
CA LYS A 68 3.13 -13.90 -1.77
C LYS A 68 3.32 -15.11 -0.86
N GLN A 69 3.01 -16.31 -1.37
CA GLN A 69 3.11 -17.60 -0.66
C GLN A 69 4.51 -17.94 -0.13
N GLU A 70 5.57 -17.29 -0.64
CA GLU A 70 6.97 -17.60 -0.31
C GLU A 70 7.48 -16.87 0.95
N GLU A 71 6.72 -15.92 1.50
CA GLU A 71 6.98 -15.32 2.81
C GLU A 71 5.75 -15.53 3.69
N PRO A 72 5.83 -16.28 4.80
CA PRO A 72 4.68 -16.54 5.63
C PRO A 72 4.21 -15.23 6.27
N GLU A 73 3.11 -14.71 5.72
CA GLU A 73 1.99 -14.13 6.44
C GLU A 73 2.32 -13.02 7.45
N GLY A 74 2.62 -11.83 6.94
CA GLY A 74 2.53 -10.64 7.80
C GLY A 74 2.98 -9.36 7.13
N LEU A 75 2.08 -8.39 7.09
CA LEU A 75 2.50 -6.99 7.01
C LEU A 75 3.04 -6.63 8.41
N ASN A 76 4.36 -6.48 8.53
CA ASN A 76 4.93 -6.06 9.80
C ASN A 76 4.78 -4.55 9.95
N LEU A 77 4.30 -4.15 11.12
CA LEU A 77 4.16 -2.75 11.50
C LEU A 77 5.13 -2.45 12.62
N ILE A 78 5.86 -1.35 12.51
CA ILE A 78 6.76 -0.83 13.54
C ILE A 78 6.20 0.49 14.05
N ASP A 79 6.18 0.69 15.37
CA ASP A 79 5.81 1.97 15.97
C ASP A 79 6.91 2.99 15.68
N ASN A 80 6.53 4.13 15.11
CA ASN A 80 7.43 5.20 14.74
C ASN A 80 7.57 6.21 15.89
N ASP A 81 8.29 5.81 16.93
CA ASP A 81 8.62 6.68 18.06
C ASP A 81 9.79 7.65 17.75
N GLY A 82 10.30 7.63 16.51
CA GLY A 82 11.43 8.44 16.05
C GLY A 82 12.79 7.74 16.14
N GLN A 83 12.86 6.49 16.59
CA GLN A 83 14.12 5.74 16.69
C GLN A 83 14.50 4.98 15.41
N VAL A 84 13.55 4.78 14.49
CA VAL A 84 13.80 4.05 13.24
C VAL A 84 14.30 5.02 12.16
N GLU A 85 15.49 4.77 11.63
CA GLU A 85 15.97 5.48 10.45
C GLU A 85 15.14 5.06 9.22
N ILE A 86 14.37 6.01 8.67
CA ILE A 86 13.47 5.76 7.55
C ILE A 86 14.22 5.94 6.23
N HIS A 87 14.14 4.93 5.37
CA HIS A 87 14.76 4.93 4.05
C HIS A 87 14.20 6.03 3.13
N GLU A 88 15.07 6.77 2.44
CA GLU A 88 14.68 7.90 1.58
C GLU A 88 13.67 7.56 0.48
N LYS A 89 13.72 6.37 -0.11
CA LYS A 89 12.72 5.90 -1.10
C LYS A 89 11.33 5.74 -0.49
N TYR A 90 11.23 5.35 0.78
CA TYR A 90 9.95 5.36 1.50
C TYR A 90 9.47 6.80 1.63
N VAL A 91 10.36 7.74 2.00
CA VAL A 91 10.08 9.18 2.03
C VAL A 91 9.53 9.70 0.70
N ALA A 92 10.27 9.48 -0.38
CA ALA A 92 9.95 10.06 -1.69
C ALA A 92 8.68 9.48 -2.33
N GLU A 93 8.41 8.18 -2.13
CA GLU A 93 7.34 7.49 -2.86
C GLU A 93 6.13 7.12 -1.98
N THR A 94 6.27 7.22 -0.66
CA THR A 94 5.20 6.96 0.32
C THR A 94 4.91 8.20 1.19
N MET A 95 5.85 9.12 1.41
CA MET A 95 5.75 10.15 2.47
C MET A 95 5.41 11.60 2.08
N ASP A 96 4.73 11.88 0.96
CA ASP A 96 3.88 13.08 0.98
C ASP A 96 2.76 12.98 2.05
N LYS A 97 2.63 11.83 2.74
CA LYS A 97 1.63 11.53 3.79
C LYS A 97 2.16 11.05 5.15
N ALA A 98 3.45 10.70 5.31
CA ALA A 98 3.93 9.99 6.52
C ALA A 98 4.71 10.83 7.54
N HIS A 99 4.82 12.16 7.36
CA HIS A 99 5.16 13.05 8.47
C HIS A 99 4.00 13.04 9.50
N GLY A 100 4.01 12.06 10.41
CA GLY A 100 3.00 11.87 11.45
C GLY A 100 2.35 10.48 11.50
N GLU A 101 2.75 9.53 10.64
CA GLU A 101 2.26 8.15 10.79
C GLU A 101 2.92 7.46 11.98
N GLN A 102 2.09 6.94 12.88
CA GLN A 102 2.52 6.20 14.07
C GLN A 102 3.02 4.80 13.72
N LEU A 103 2.57 4.19 12.62
CA LEU A 103 2.94 2.81 12.27
C LEU A 103 3.56 2.77 10.87
N LEU A 104 4.81 2.32 10.77
CA LEU A 104 5.50 2.14 9.48
C LEU A 104 5.42 0.69 9.03
N VAL A 105 5.38 0.48 7.72
CA VAL A 105 5.40 -0.86 7.12
C VAL A 105 6.84 -1.35 6.94
N ALA A 106 7.11 -2.60 7.29
CA ALA A 106 8.41 -3.24 7.08
C ALA A 106 8.29 -4.68 6.55
N HIS A 107 9.32 -5.16 5.85
CA HIS A 107 9.50 -6.59 5.62
C HIS A 107 9.78 -7.30 6.94
N ASN A 108 9.39 -8.58 7.05
CA ASN A 108 9.62 -9.38 8.25
C ASN A 108 11.11 -9.42 8.65
N GLY A 109 12.00 -9.68 7.69
CA GLY A 109 13.43 -9.70 7.95
C GLY A 109 14.02 -8.34 8.34
N CYS A 110 13.39 -7.23 7.96
CA CYS A 110 13.80 -5.89 8.39
C CYS A 110 13.31 -5.60 9.81
N ALA A 111 12.06 -5.92 10.12
CA ALA A 111 11.49 -5.74 11.46
C ALA A 111 12.25 -6.56 12.53
N GLN A 112 12.61 -7.81 12.22
CA GLN A 112 13.36 -8.68 13.14
C GLN A 112 14.75 -8.14 13.49
N LYS A 113 15.43 -7.45 12.57
CA LYS A 113 16.75 -6.86 12.84
C LYS A 113 16.67 -5.78 13.92
N ILE A 114 15.69 -4.88 13.81
CA ILE A 114 15.46 -3.82 14.80
C ILE A 114 15.22 -4.41 16.19
N ILE A 115 14.35 -5.44 16.27
CA ILE A 115 14.05 -6.11 17.54
C ILE A 115 15.33 -6.70 18.15
N SER A 116 16.12 -7.43 17.35
CA SER A 116 17.35 -8.08 17.83
C SER A 116 18.46 -7.11 18.27
N GLU A 117 18.49 -5.90 17.71
CA GLU A 117 19.43 -4.85 18.09
C GLU A 117 19.01 -4.20 19.42
N SER A 118 17.71 -3.95 19.62
CA SER A 118 17.16 -3.39 20.86
C SER A 118 17.36 -4.28 22.10
N GLU A 119 17.35 -5.61 21.91
CA GLU A 119 17.58 -6.56 23.01
C GLU A 119 19.07 -6.65 23.43
N ASN A 120 20.01 -6.34 22.53
CA ASN A 120 21.45 -6.39 22.82
C ASN A 120 21.97 -5.11 23.50
N GLU A 121 21.29 -3.97 23.35
CA GLU A 121 21.66 -2.72 24.06
C GLU A 121 21.19 -2.69 25.53
N SER A 122 20.43 -3.69 25.96
CA SER A 122 19.85 -3.79 27.31
C SER A 122 20.68 -4.64 28.29
N ILE A 123 21.94 -4.98 27.96
CA ILE A 123 22.87 -5.80 28.78
C ILE A 123 24.09 -4.96 29.18
#